data_AF-A0A6H1ZS37-F1
#
_entry.id   AF-A0A6H1ZS37-F1
#
_cell.length_a   1.000
_cell.length_b   1.000
_cell.length_c   1.000
_cell.angle_alpha   90.00
_cell.angle_beta   90.00
_cell.angle_gamma   90.00
#
_symmetry.space_group_name_H-M   'P 1'
#
loop_
_entity.id
_entity.type
_entity.pdbx_description
1 polymer ?
#
loop_
_entity_poly.entity_id
_entity_poly.type
_entity_poly.pdbx_seq_one_letter_code
_entity_poly.pdbx_strand_id
1 'polypeptide(L)'
;MRKFEFEVLGLGMNNSDYPGAFTEPVKQIIKSVIYGKVLHLYSGSSFIGDERIDLEHPNATKNVRVEDFINSDSRDWDWVILDPPYNINNADNKLRGYGETKCAFANMPFRRKLKHYFQKHTDNILWLDFCAPTIRGFYRKELWLCLPGGFHTVRVLSWLKKEMDLLL
;
A
#
# COMPACT_ATOMS: atom_id res chain seq x y z
N MET A 1 14.96 21.49 -5.59
CA MET A 1 13.93 20.47 -5.89
C MET A 1 14.49 19.13 -5.45
N ARG A 2 13.82 18.39 -4.55
CA ARG A 2 14.31 17.04 -4.16
C ARG A 2 14.21 16.13 -5.40
N LYS A 3 15.31 15.48 -5.76
CA LYS A 3 15.32 14.47 -6.83
C LYS A 3 14.68 13.18 -6.27
N PHE A 4 13.87 12.51 -7.07
CA PHE A 4 13.35 11.18 -6.76
C PHE A 4 13.97 10.16 -7.72
N GLU A 5 14.14 8.93 -7.26
CA GLU A 5 14.66 7.82 -8.05
C GLU A 5 13.51 7.08 -8.74
N PHE A 6 13.76 6.54 -9.93
CA PHE A 6 12.78 5.71 -10.63
C PHE A 6 13.46 4.51 -11.28
N GLU A 7 12.79 3.37 -11.23
CA GLU A 7 13.22 2.13 -11.85
C GLU A 7 12.05 1.49 -12.61
N VAL A 8 12.36 0.82 -13.72
CA VAL A 8 11.40 0.07 -14.53
C VAL A 8 11.65 -1.41 -14.35
N LEU A 9 10.61 -2.16 -13.97
CA LEU A 9 10.71 -3.58 -13.67
C LEU A 9 9.65 -4.36 -14.44
N GLY A 10 10.05 -5.51 -14.98
CA GLY A 10 9.09 -6.49 -15.50
C GLY A 10 8.30 -7.09 -14.34
N LEU A 11 6.96 -7.11 -14.43
CA LEU A 11 6.10 -7.69 -13.39
C LEU A 11 6.34 -9.19 -13.20
N GLY A 12 6.82 -9.91 -14.22
CA GLY A 12 6.82 -11.37 -14.21
C GLY A 12 5.40 -11.96 -14.22
N MET A 13 5.26 -13.26 -14.00
CA MET A 13 3.96 -13.92 -13.90
C MET A 13 3.50 -14.00 -12.44
N ASN A 14 2.20 -13.79 -12.20
CA ASN A 14 1.60 -14.12 -10.92
C ASN A 14 1.35 -15.62 -10.87
N ASN A 15 2.20 -16.35 -10.14
CA ASN A 15 2.06 -17.80 -9.95
C ASN A 15 1.18 -18.16 -8.76
N SER A 16 0.48 -17.20 -8.16
CA SER A 16 -0.52 -17.47 -7.14
C SER A 16 -1.91 -17.50 -7.75
N ASP A 17 -2.75 -18.40 -7.25
CA ASP A 17 -4.17 -18.47 -7.61
C ASP A 17 -4.97 -17.26 -7.08
N TYR A 18 -4.32 -16.30 -6.41
CA TYR A 18 -4.96 -15.10 -5.87
C TYR A 18 -4.86 -13.91 -6.84
N PRO A 19 -5.99 -13.40 -7.36
CA PRO A 19 -5.98 -12.25 -8.25
C PRO A 19 -5.44 -10.99 -7.56
N GLY A 20 -4.36 -10.44 -8.11
CA GLY A 20 -3.78 -9.18 -7.63
C GLY A 20 -2.69 -9.31 -6.58
N ALA A 21 -2.29 -10.53 -6.21
CA ALA A 21 -1.13 -10.77 -5.36
C ALA A 21 0.14 -10.14 -5.94
N PHE A 22 1.07 -9.76 -5.06
CA PHE A 22 2.40 -9.31 -5.48
C PHE A 22 3.08 -10.40 -6.29
N THR A 23 3.63 -10.01 -7.44
CA THR A 23 4.53 -10.87 -8.20
C THR A 23 5.87 -10.99 -7.49
N GLU A 24 6.65 -12.01 -7.83
CA GLU A 24 7.94 -12.23 -7.17
C GLU A 24 8.90 -11.04 -7.28
N PRO A 25 9.04 -10.37 -8.44
CA PRO A 25 9.86 -9.14 -8.53
C PRO A 25 9.42 -8.06 -7.54
N VAL A 26 8.11 -7.82 -7.43
CA VAL A 26 7.56 -6.83 -6.48
C VAL A 26 7.85 -7.24 -5.03
N LYS A 27 7.70 -8.53 -4.69
CA LYS A 27 8.04 -9.05 -3.37
C LYS A 27 9.51 -8.84 -3.02
N GLN A 28 10.41 -9.07 -3.97
CA GLN A 28 11.85 -8.91 -3.76
C GLN A 28 12.22 -7.44 -3.47
N ILE A 29 11.63 -6.50 -4.22
CA ILE A 29 11.83 -5.06 -3.96
C ILE A 29 11.30 -4.66 -2.59
N ILE A 30 10.08 -5.08 -2.25
CA ILE A 30 9.51 -4.78 -0.94
C ILE A 30 10.44 -5.31 0.15
N LYS A 31 10.90 -6.57 0.05
CA LYS A 31 11.78 -7.20 1.04
C LYS A 31 13.18 -6.60 1.11
N SER A 32 13.71 -6.03 0.03
CA SER A 32 15.04 -5.38 0.05
C SER A 32 15.01 -4.00 0.68
N VAL A 33 13.83 -3.37 0.72
CA VAL A 33 13.65 -1.99 1.18
C VAL A 33 13.15 -1.92 2.63
N ILE A 34 12.23 -2.80 3.02
CA ILE A 34 11.63 -2.77 4.36
C ILE A 34 12.54 -3.42 5.41
N TYR A 35 12.45 -2.93 6.64
CA TYR A 35 13.10 -3.49 7.82
C TYR A 35 12.36 -3.05 9.08
N GLY A 36 12.68 -3.64 10.23
CA GLY A 36 12.01 -3.30 11.49
C GLY A 36 10.56 -3.78 11.53
N LYS A 37 9.72 -3.04 12.24
CA LYS A 37 8.31 -3.35 12.49
C LYS A 37 7.41 -2.84 11.36
N VAL A 38 6.78 -3.76 10.65
CA VAL A 38 6.06 -3.50 9.40
C VAL A 38 4.56 -3.79 9.55
N LEU A 39 3.74 -2.80 9.20
CA LEU A 39 2.30 -2.94 9.04
C LEU A 39 1.95 -3.10 7.56
N HIS A 40 1.07 -4.03 7.24
CA HIS A 40 0.54 -4.22 5.89
C HIS A 40 -0.98 -4.05 5.88
N LEU A 41 -1.45 -2.96 5.29
CA LEU A 41 -2.87 -2.65 5.11
C LEU A 41 -3.37 -3.17 3.76
N TYR A 42 -4.53 -3.83 3.77
CA TYR A 42 -5.10 -4.56 2.62
C TYR A 42 -4.19 -5.72 2.17
N SER A 43 -3.74 -6.51 3.14
CA SER A 43 -2.66 -7.49 2.92
C SER A 43 -2.99 -8.63 1.95
N GLY A 44 -4.28 -8.95 1.73
CA GLY A 44 -4.70 -10.07 0.89
C GLY A 44 -3.93 -11.36 1.21
N SER A 45 -3.41 -12.01 0.16
CA SER A 45 -2.62 -13.24 0.30
C SER A 45 -1.16 -13.05 0.70
N SER A 46 -0.70 -11.81 0.88
CA SER A 46 0.69 -11.52 1.23
C SER A 46 1.06 -12.02 2.62
N PHE A 47 2.27 -12.55 2.74
CA PHE A 47 2.92 -12.87 4.03
C PHE A 47 3.90 -11.78 4.48
N ILE A 48 3.98 -10.66 3.75
CA ILE A 48 4.87 -9.55 4.10
C ILE A 48 4.20 -8.68 5.16
N GLY A 49 4.94 -8.39 6.24
CA GLY A 49 4.51 -7.57 7.37
C GLY A 49 4.37 -8.36 8.66
N ASP A 50 4.77 -7.76 9.78
CA ASP A 50 4.58 -8.30 11.13
C ASP A 50 3.10 -8.33 11.49
N GLU A 51 2.37 -7.27 11.12
CA GLU A 51 0.93 -7.19 11.24
C GLU A 51 0.29 -6.94 9.88
N ARG A 52 -0.67 -7.80 9.52
CA ARG A 52 -1.32 -7.88 8.22
C ARG A 52 -2.82 -7.73 8.42
N ILE A 53 -3.35 -6.61 7.94
CA ILE A 53 -4.75 -6.23 8.12
C ILE A 53 -5.47 -6.46 6.80
N ASP A 54 -6.50 -7.28 6.84
CA ASP A 54 -7.43 -7.52 5.75
C ASP A 54 -8.79 -7.86 6.35
N LEU A 55 -9.89 -7.75 5.59
CA LEU A 55 -11.21 -8.07 6.14
C LEU A 55 -11.44 -9.58 6.19
N GLU A 56 -11.15 -10.30 5.11
CA GLU A 56 -11.63 -11.67 4.92
C GLU A 56 -10.53 -12.67 4.53
N HIS A 57 -9.27 -12.24 4.41
CA HIS A 57 -8.21 -13.15 3.99
C HIS A 57 -7.61 -13.99 5.15
N PRO A 58 -7.45 -15.32 5.01
CA PRO A 58 -6.92 -16.20 6.07
C PRO A 58 -5.44 -15.93 6.43
N ASN A 59 -4.68 -15.26 5.55
CA ASN A 59 -3.28 -14.91 5.83
C ASN A 59 -3.13 -13.62 6.66
N ALA A 60 -4.23 -12.88 6.89
CA ALA A 60 -4.23 -11.71 7.73
C ALA A 60 -3.94 -12.09 9.18
N THR A 61 -3.18 -11.26 9.89
CA THR A 61 -3.02 -11.42 11.35
C THR A 61 -4.26 -10.94 12.09
N LYS A 62 -5.00 -9.99 11.49
CA LYS A 62 -6.28 -9.51 12.02
C LYS A 62 -7.28 -9.34 10.87
N ASN A 63 -8.41 -10.01 11.01
CA ASN A 63 -9.54 -9.93 10.09
C ASN A 63 -10.47 -8.78 10.47
N VAL A 64 -10.10 -7.55 10.11
CA VAL A 64 -10.84 -6.33 10.46
C VAL A 64 -10.78 -5.34 9.30
N ARG A 65 -11.77 -4.44 9.21
CA ARG A 65 -11.74 -3.38 8.20
C ARG A 65 -10.55 -2.45 8.47
N VAL A 66 -9.78 -2.13 7.42
CA VAL A 66 -8.62 -1.22 7.56
C VAL A 66 -9.01 0.11 8.20
N GLU A 67 -10.19 0.65 7.88
CA GLU A 67 -10.69 1.87 8.51
C GLU A 67 -10.87 1.73 10.04
N ASP A 68 -11.39 0.60 10.52
CA ASP A 68 -11.59 0.36 11.95
C ASP A 68 -10.24 0.15 12.66
N PHE A 69 -9.30 -0.53 11.99
CA PHE A 69 -7.95 -0.70 12.49
C PHE A 69 -7.23 0.64 12.69
N ILE A 70 -7.16 1.49 11.67
CA ILE A 70 -6.41 2.77 11.76
C ILE A 70 -7.04 3.76 12.76
N ASN A 71 -8.33 3.61 13.08
CA ASN A 71 -9.00 4.46 14.08
C ASN A 71 -8.70 4.00 15.52
N SER A 72 -8.33 2.74 15.72
CA SER A 72 -8.08 2.15 17.04
C SER A 72 -6.60 1.94 17.32
N ASP A 73 -5.76 1.83 16.28
CA ASP A 73 -4.33 1.65 16.41
C ASP A 73 -3.62 2.96 16.77
N SER A 74 -2.73 2.88 17.76
CA SER A 74 -1.94 4.00 18.26
C SER A 74 -0.44 3.71 18.27
N ARG A 75 -0.03 2.59 17.66
CA ARG A 75 1.35 2.10 17.66
C ARG A 75 2.12 2.72 16.51
N ASP A 76 3.41 2.90 16.71
CA ASP A 76 4.30 3.35 15.65
C ASP A 76 4.86 2.16 14.86
N TRP A 77 5.15 2.43 13.58
CA TRP A 77 5.57 1.47 12.57
C TRP A 77 6.74 2.05 11.77
N ASP A 78 7.82 1.26 11.65
CA ASP A 78 8.96 1.65 10.82
C ASP A 78 8.53 1.78 9.35
N TRP A 79 7.61 0.90 8.93
CA TRP A 79 7.05 0.87 7.59
C TRP A 79 5.56 0.54 7.58
N VAL A 80 4.84 1.19 6.66
CA VAL A 80 3.49 0.78 6.27
C VAL A 80 3.47 0.40 4.79
N ILE A 81 3.02 -0.81 4.48
CA ILE A 81 2.69 -1.26 3.13
C ILE A 81 1.19 -1.03 2.92
N LEU A 82 0.84 -0.38 1.81
CA LEU A 82 -0.54 -0.06 1.44
C LEU A 82 -0.83 -0.59 0.03
N ASP A 83 -1.71 -1.59 -0.05
CA ASP A 83 -2.15 -2.23 -1.31
C ASP A 83 -3.69 -2.23 -1.45
N PRO A 84 -4.32 -1.05 -1.54
CA PRO A 84 -5.77 -0.94 -1.51
C PRO A 84 -6.37 -1.43 -2.83
N PRO A 85 -7.64 -1.87 -2.85
CA PRO A 85 -8.31 -2.21 -4.09
C PRO A 85 -8.39 -0.98 -5.03
N TYR A 86 -7.75 -1.09 -6.20
CA TYR A 86 -7.71 -0.06 -7.25
C TYR A 86 -9.05 0.14 -7.95
N ASN A 87 -9.23 1.31 -8.55
CA ASN A 87 -10.42 1.74 -9.30
C ASN A 87 -11.17 0.58 -9.99
N ILE A 88 -12.22 0.09 -9.32
CA ILE A 88 -12.97 -1.07 -9.77
C ILE A 88 -14.13 -0.54 -10.61
N ASN A 89 -14.00 -0.62 -11.94
CA ASN A 89 -15.11 -0.36 -12.86
C ASN A 89 -16.32 -1.29 -12.60
N ASN A 90 -16.12 -2.38 -11.84
CA ASN A 90 -17.14 -3.29 -11.28
C ASN A 90 -17.09 -3.29 -9.74
N ALA A 91 -17.39 -2.14 -9.12
CA ALA A 91 -17.40 -1.93 -7.67
C ALA A 91 -18.07 -3.07 -6.86
N ASP A 92 -19.08 -3.71 -7.43
CA ASP A 92 -19.98 -4.61 -6.70
C ASP A 92 -19.36 -5.95 -6.27
N ASN A 93 -18.40 -6.53 -6.99
CA ASN A 93 -17.91 -7.89 -6.67
C ASN A 93 -16.58 -7.91 -5.90
N LYS A 94 -15.71 -6.92 -6.08
CA LYS A 94 -14.40 -6.90 -5.42
C LYS A 94 -14.34 -6.03 -4.17
N LEU A 95 -15.17 -4.97 -4.05
CA LEU A 95 -15.19 -4.16 -2.82
C LEU A 95 -15.95 -4.83 -1.67
N ARG A 96 -16.91 -5.73 -1.97
CA ARG A 96 -17.64 -6.49 -0.94
C ARG A 96 -16.72 -7.28 -0.03
N GLY A 97 -15.70 -7.96 -0.59
CA GLY A 97 -14.71 -8.71 0.21
C GLY A 97 -13.81 -7.84 1.09
N TYR A 98 -13.81 -6.52 0.88
CA TYR A 98 -13.13 -5.54 1.74
C TYR A 98 -14.10 -4.75 2.62
N GLY A 99 -15.42 -5.01 2.53
CA GLY A 99 -16.46 -4.25 3.25
C GLY A 99 -16.56 -2.79 2.80
N GLU A 100 -15.97 -2.44 1.67
CA GLU A 100 -15.92 -1.08 1.16
C GLU A 100 -17.05 -0.84 0.14
N THR A 101 -17.54 0.40 0.08
CA THR A 101 -18.53 0.81 -0.95
C THR A 101 -17.90 1.67 -2.04
N LYS A 102 -16.67 2.14 -1.82
CA LYS A 102 -15.89 2.99 -2.74
C LYS A 102 -14.43 2.61 -2.64
N CYS A 103 -13.68 2.73 -3.73
CA CYS A 103 -12.23 2.57 -3.69
C CYS A 103 -11.61 3.59 -2.72
N ALA A 104 -10.50 3.23 -2.07
CA ALA A 104 -9.83 4.09 -1.09
C ALA A 104 -9.54 5.50 -1.64
N PHE A 105 -9.26 5.61 -2.95
CA PHE A 105 -9.01 6.87 -3.64
C PHE A 105 -10.26 7.77 -3.76
N ALA A 106 -11.44 7.19 -3.96
CA ALA A 106 -12.70 7.93 -4.08
C ALA A 106 -13.37 8.24 -2.72
N ASN A 107 -12.91 7.59 -1.64
CA ASN A 107 -13.39 7.82 -0.28
C ASN A 107 -12.59 8.96 0.40
N MET A 108 -13.00 10.21 0.19
CA MET A 108 -12.34 11.39 0.76
C MET A 108 -12.22 11.37 2.30
N PRO A 109 -13.27 11.00 3.07
CA PRO A 109 -13.15 10.82 4.52
C PRO A 109 -12.06 9.81 4.90
N PHE A 110 -12.03 8.64 4.28
CA PHE A 110 -11.03 7.62 4.56
C PHE A 110 -9.61 8.09 4.21
N ARG A 111 -9.42 8.79 3.09
CA ARG A 111 -8.11 9.40 2.74
C ARG A 111 -7.59 10.36 3.80
N ARG A 112 -8.48 11.16 4.42
CA ARG A 112 -8.09 12.07 5.50
C ARG A 112 -7.64 11.30 6.74
N LYS A 113 -8.33 10.21 7.08
CA LYS A 113 -7.96 9.32 8.19
C LYS A 113 -6.61 8.65 7.94
N LEU A 114 -6.41 8.05 6.76
CA LEU A 114 -5.12 7.46 6.36
C LEU A 114 -3.99 8.48 6.44
N LYS A 115 -4.19 9.68 5.88
CA LYS A 115 -3.20 10.75 5.99
C LYS A 115 -2.83 11.05 7.43
N HIS A 116 -3.82 11.25 8.31
CA HIS A 116 -3.55 11.57 9.71
C HIS A 116 -2.81 10.44 10.43
N TYR A 117 -3.25 9.21 10.20
CA TYR A 117 -2.61 8.01 10.72
C TYR A 117 -1.14 7.92 10.29
N PHE A 118 -0.86 8.06 9.00
CA PHE A 118 0.51 8.00 8.48
C PHE A 118 1.40 9.12 9.01
N GLN A 119 0.91 10.35 9.08
CA GLN A 119 1.67 11.47 9.62
C GLN A 119 2.09 11.26 11.08
N LYS A 120 1.31 10.50 11.85
CA LYS A 120 1.55 10.25 13.26
C LYS A 120 2.37 8.99 13.52
N HIS A 121 2.13 7.92 12.76
CA HIS A 121 2.55 6.56 13.15
C HIS A 121 3.60 5.92 12.25
N THR A 122 4.07 6.59 11.20
CA THR A 122 5.17 6.05 10.38
C THR A 122 5.96 7.13 9.68
N ASP A 123 7.20 6.80 9.33
CA ASP A 123 8.06 7.63 8.50
C ASP A 123 8.21 7.09 7.07
N ASN A 124 7.78 5.86 6.80
CA ASN A 124 7.93 5.22 5.50
C ASN A 124 6.67 4.48 5.06
N ILE A 125 6.23 4.76 3.83
CA ILE A 125 5.09 4.11 3.21
C ILE A 125 5.52 3.52 1.88
N LEU A 126 5.27 2.23 1.69
CA LEU A 126 5.27 1.59 0.38
C LEU A 126 3.83 1.49 -0.10
N TRP A 127 3.48 2.31 -1.09
CA TRP A 127 2.14 2.35 -1.64
C TRP A 127 2.15 1.75 -3.03
N LEU A 128 1.54 0.57 -3.21
CA LEU A 128 1.28 0.03 -4.52
C LEU A 128 -0.02 0.67 -5.04
N ASP A 129 0.05 1.47 -6.10
CA ASP A 129 -1.12 2.04 -6.79
C ASP A 129 -0.75 2.52 -8.20
N PHE A 130 -1.73 2.65 -9.09
CA PHE A 130 -1.52 3.32 -10.38
C PHE A 130 -1.55 4.86 -10.22
N CYS A 131 -2.12 5.38 -9.11
CA CYS A 131 -2.22 6.83 -8.85
C CYS A 131 -1.95 7.25 -7.39
N ALA A 132 -0.96 6.65 -6.73
CA ALA A 132 -0.60 6.94 -5.34
C ALA A 132 -0.45 8.46 -5.09
N PRO A 133 -1.36 9.10 -4.33
CA PRO A 133 -1.32 10.53 -4.08
C PRO A 133 -0.14 10.88 -3.16
N THR A 134 0.46 12.05 -3.40
CA THR A 134 1.42 12.60 -2.44
C THR A 134 0.67 13.04 -1.17
N ILE A 135 1.18 12.64 -0.01
CA ILE A 135 0.64 13.03 1.30
C ILE A 135 1.44 14.24 1.80
N ARG A 136 0.77 15.30 2.28
CA ARG A 136 1.47 16.46 2.88
C ARG A 136 2.37 16.00 4.04
N GLY A 137 3.61 16.49 4.09
CA GLY A 137 4.62 16.04 5.06
C GLY A 137 5.33 14.75 4.66
N PHE A 138 5.06 14.23 3.46
CA PHE A 138 5.81 13.15 2.84
C PHE A 138 6.28 13.61 1.46
N TYR A 139 7.46 13.15 1.08
CA TYR A 139 7.97 13.26 -0.28
C TYR A 139 8.15 11.87 -0.88
N ARG A 140 8.06 11.80 -2.20
CA ARG A 140 8.34 10.57 -2.93
C ARG A 140 9.85 10.39 -3.04
N LYS A 141 10.37 9.33 -2.42
CA LYS A 141 11.79 8.99 -2.47
C LYS A 141 12.10 8.20 -3.74
N GLU A 142 11.30 7.19 -4.04
CA GLU A 142 11.55 6.25 -5.13
C GLU A 142 10.24 5.72 -5.73
N LEU A 143 10.30 5.36 -7.02
CA LEU A 143 9.21 4.73 -7.78
C LEU A 143 9.71 3.49 -8.51
N TRP A 144 8.96 2.40 -8.39
CA TRP A 144 9.15 1.22 -9.22
C TRP A 144 7.94 1.06 -10.14
N LEU A 145 8.15 1.23 -11.44
CA LEU A 145 7.15 1.00 -12.47
C LEU A 145 7.09 -0.50 -12.76
N CYS A 146 6.02 -1.14 -12.30
CA CYS A 146 5.77 -2.55 -12.50
C CYS A 146 5.04 -2.73 -13.83
N LEU A 147 5.80 -3.00 -14.91
CA LEU A 147 5.26 -3.13 -16.26
C LEU A 147 4.81 -4.57 -16.53
N PRO A 148 3.51 -4.81 -16.75
CA PRO A 148 3.04 -6.11 -17.22
C PRO A 148 3.39 -6.25 -18.70
N GLY A 149 3.82 -7.42 -19.15
CA GLY A 149 3.86 -7.70 -20.59
C GLY A 149 2.44 -7.69 -21.16
N GLY A 150 2.20 -7.04 -22.30
CA GLY A 150 0.89 -6.98 -22.96
C GLY A 150 0.03 -5.75 -22.63
N PHE A 151 -1.27 -5.79 -22.95
CA PHE A 151 -2.20 -4.66 -22.77
C PHE A 151 -2.83 -4.67 -21.37
N HIS A 152 -2.05 -4.29 -20.37
CA HIS A 152 -2.47 -4.26 -18.97
C HIS A 152 -2.10 -2.93 -18.30
N THR A 153 -2.83 -2.58 -17.24
CA THR A 153 -2.55 -1.37 -16.44
C THR A 153 -1.21 -1.50 -15.72
N VAL A 154 -0.34 -0.51 -15.90
CA VAL A 154 0.92 -0.38 -15.14
C VAL A 154 0.61 -0.17 -13.67
N ARG A 155 1.28 -0.93 -12.79
CA ARG A 155 1.25 -0.65 -11.35
C ARG A 155 2.50 0.13 -10.96
N VAL A 156 2.37 0.99 -9.96
CA VAL A 156 3.51 1.74 -9.42
C VAL A 156 3.64 1.42 -7.94
N LEU A 157 4.81 0.91 -7.53
CA LEU A 157 5.17 0.89 -6.13
C LEU A 157 5.84 2.22 -5.82
N SER A 158 5.26 2.99 -4.92
CA SER A 158 5.77 4.31 -4.51
C SER A 158 6.33 4.24 -3.10
N TRP A 159 7.58 4.63 -2.92
CA TRP A 159 8.12 4.91 -1.59
C TRP A 159 7.86 6.38 -1.22
N LEU A 160 6.94 6.60 -0.29
CA LEU A 160 6.75 7.89 0.37
C LEU A 160 7.52 7.90 1.68
N LYS A 161 8.42 8.88 1.83
CA LYS A 161 9.21 9.08 3.05
C LYS A 161 8.80 10.39 3.70
N LYS A 162 8.64 10.38 5.03
CA LYS A 162 8.28 11.57 5.79
C LYS A 162 9.35 12.64 5.64
N GLU A 163 8.91 13.87 5.47
CA GLU A 163 9.80 15.01 5.54
C GLU A 163 10.33 15.09 6.97
N MET A 164 11.65 15.04 7.13
CA MET A 164 12.23 15.47 8.39
C MET A 164 11.86 16.94 8.52
N ASP A 165 11.15 17.30 9.59
CA ASP A 165 11.03 18.69 10.00
C ASP A 165 12.48 19.19 10.14
N LEU A 166 12.86 20.10 9.25
CA LEU A 166 13.99 20.97 9.54
C LEU A 166 13.52 21.72 10.79
N LEU A 167 14.07 21.36 11.95
CA LEU A 167 13.89 22.11 13.19
C LEU A 167 14.06 23.60 12.84
N LEU A 168 12.93 24.30 12.75
CA LEU A 168 12.86 25.75 12.62
C LEU A 168 12.79 26.32 14.04
#